data_AF-A0AAF0CGI6-F1
#
_entry.id   AF-A0AAF0CGI6-F1
#
_cell.length_a   1.000
_cell.length_b   1.000
_cell.length_c   1.000
_cell.angle_alpha   90.00
_cell.angle_beta   90.00
_cell.angle_gamma   90.00
#
_symmetry.space_group_name_H-M   'P 1'
#
loop_
_entity.id
_entity.type
_entity.pdbx_description
1 polymer ?
#
loop_
_entity_poly.entity_id
_entity_poly.type
_entity_poly.pdbx_seq_one_letter_code
_entity_poly.pdbx_strand_id
1 'polypeptide(L)'
;MRTSPSGIDLIKRFEGLELEAYQDIAGIWTIGYGHTGDDVEPGMKISEKDAEELLKRDLRPREQAVDSAVKVPLNQNEFDALVSFVYNVGVGAFRGSTALKRLNKGDRIGAADALTWWNKATVGGVLREVLGLTRRRASERALFLTPDGPPMVRDPEQIEENSRAEPVEDAPRRGNVAESRTVQGATIAGGAGVASSTLGRDNAEELDQIESNIENGEGLTEDPSAGEGSTPPSSETDGAPSTDDQSADTGEMVEVPADRPSKHEAHAVEAQVQFALLILIVLSVLFVIFARWDDWRNYRR
;
A
#
# COMPACT_ATOMS: atom_id res chain seq x y z
N MET A 1 5.06 20.34 -16.71
CA MET A 1 4.59 21.11 -15.53
C MET A 1 5.52 20.80 -14.36
N ARG A 2 5.20 21.23 -13.13
CA ARG A 2 5.92 20.86 -11.89
C ARG A 2 4.89 20.43 -10.87
N THR A 3 5.24 19.46 -10.02
CA THR A 3 4.34 19.01 -8.96
C THR A 3 4.10 20.15 -7.98
N SER A 4 2.83 20.41 -7.65
CA SER A 4 2.47 21.45 -6.69
C SER A 4 2.79 21.02 -5.25
N PRO A 5 2.75 21.95 -4.27
CA PRO A 5 2.84 21.58 -2.85
C PRO A 5 1.80 20.52 -2.44
N SER A 6 0.55 20.64 -2.90
CA SER A 6 -0.49 19.66 -2.61
C SER A 6 -0.21 18.27 -3.20
N GLY A 7 0.39 18.22 -4.40
CA GLY A 7 0.87 16.98 -4.99
C GLY A 7 2.03 16.36 -4.21
N ILE A 8 2.95 17.17 -3.71
CA ILE A 8 4.05 16.71 -2.83
C ILE A 8 3.48 16.16 -1.53
N ASP A 9 2.55 16.86 -0.88
CA ASP A 9 1.93 16.41 0.38
C ASP A 9 1.19 15.08 0.22
N LEU A 10 0.50 14.88 -0.92
CA LEU A 10 -0.12 13.61 -1.25
C LEU A 10 0.91 12.47 -1.29
N ILE A 11 2.06 12.69 -1.92
CA ILE A 11 3.13 11.69 -2.01
C ILE A 11 3.73 11.43 -0.63
N LYS A 12 4.09 12.49 0.12
CA LYS A 12 4.64 12.39 1.49
C LYS A 12 3.76 11.52 2.38
N ARG A 13 2.43 11.69 2.31
CA ARG A 13 1.45 10.92 3.09
C ARG A 13 1.54 9.40 2.86
N PHE A 14 1.87 8.96 1.65
CA PHE A 14 1.89 7.53 1.31
C PHE A 14 3.26 6.87 1.38
N GLU A 15 4.35 7.63 1.28
CA GLU A 15 5.71 7.08 1.35
C GLU A 15 6.23 6.94 2.79
N GLY A 16 5.80 7.81 3.71
CA GLY A 16 6.40 7.89 5.04
C GLY A 16 7.77 8.59 5.02
N LEU A 17 8.23 9.07 6.18
CA LEU A 17 9.50 9.79 6.33
C LEU A 17 10.46 9.00 7.20
N GLU A 18 11.62 8.67 6.65
CA GLU A 18 12.73 8.04 7.40
C GLU A 18 13.97 8.95 7.37
N LEU A 19 14.36 9.51 8.51
CA LEU A 19 15.47 10.48 8.59
C LEU A 19 16.84 9.82 8.73
N GLU A 20 16.88 8.52 8.98
CA GLU A 20 18.10 7.72 9.06
C GLU A 20 18.08 6.66 7.95
N ALA A 21 19.21 6.45 7.30
CA ALA A 21 19.31 5.45 6.25
C ALA A 21 19.04 4.04 6.81
N TYR A 22 18.17 3.30 6.13
CA TYR A 22 17.81 1.92 6.47
C TYR A 22 17.90 1.03 5.23
N GLN A 23 17.98 -0.28 5.44
CA GLN A 23 17.86 -1.24 4.34
C GLN A 23 16.40 -1.67 4.21
N ASP A 24 15.85 -1.54 3.00
CA ASP A 24 14.52 -2.06 2.70
C ASP A 24 14.51 -3.60 2.68
N ILE A 25 13.34 -4.20 2.42
CA ILE A 25 13.19 -5.66 2.33
C ILE A 25 14.04 -6.30 1.21
N ALA A 26 14.53 -5.51 0.26
CA ALA A 26 15.41 -5.95 -0.82
C ALA A 26 16.90 -5.72 -0.50
N GLY A 27 17.23 -5.17 0.69
CA GLY A 27 18.58 -4.87 1.12
C GLY A 27 19.16 -3.57 0.56
N ILE A 28 18.31 -2.72 -0.06
CA ILE A 28 18.72 -1.46 -0.69
C ILE A 28 18.69 -0.35 0.34
N TRP A 29 19.79 0.42 0.42
CA TRP A 29 19.85 1.61 1.27
C TRP A 29 18.86 2.67 0.81
N THR A 30 17.98 3.04 1.73
CA THR A 30 16.85 3.94 1.50
C THR A 30 16.81 5.02 2.59
N ILE A 31 16.44 6.24 2.23
CA ILE A 31 16.30 7.38 3.17
C ILE A 31 15.22 8.36 2.71
N GLY A 32 14.72 9.21 3.61
CA GLY A 32 13.72 10.23 3.32
C GLY A 32 12.37 9.62 2.94
N TYR A 33 11.80 10.09 1.83
CA TYR A 33 10.53 9.61 1.27
C TYR A 33 10.73 8.46 0.27
N GLY A 34 11.52 7.44 0.64
CA GLY A 34 11.85 6.32 -0.24
C GLY A 34 12.94 6.62 -1.28
N HIS A 35 13.81 7.60 -1.01
CA HIS A 35 14.95 7.90 -1.87
C HIS A 35 15.95 6.75 -1.85
N THR A 36 16.30 6.27 -3.04
CA THR A 36 17.32 5.24 -3.27
C THR A 36 18.31 5.78 -4.30
N GLY A 37 19.60 5.67 -4.00
CA GLY A 37 20.66 6.23 -4.82
C GLY A 37 22.04 5.81 -4.33
N ASP A 38 23.04 5.94 -5.19
CA ASP A 38 24.45 5.65 -4.84
C ASP A 38 24.99 6.62 -3.76
N ASP A 39 24.26 7.71 -3.50
CA ASP A 39 24.54 8.71 -2.46
C ASP A 39 23.91 8.37 -1.09
N VAL A 40 23.23 7.22 -0.94
CA VAL A 40 22.68 6.75 0.34
C VAL A 40 23.62 5.74 0.98
N GLU A 41 24.22 6.11 2.10
CA GLU A 41 25.21 5.30 2.82
C GLU A 41 24.74 4.87 4.22
N PRO A 42 25.25 3.73 4.76
CA PRO A 42 24.97 3.30 6.12
C PRO A 42 25.26 4.40 7.15
N GLY A 43 24.33 4.63 8.07
CA GLY A 43 24.50 5.63 9.15
C GLY A 43 24.30 7.09 8.73
N MET A 44 23.95 7.33 7.46
CA MET A 44 23.55 8.66 7.00
C MET A 44 22.28 9.12 7.73
N LYS A 45 22.26 10.40 8.13
CA LYS A 45 21.10 11.08 8.71
C LYS A 45 20.85 12.38 7.97
N ILE A 46 19.60 12.72 7.77
CA ILE A 46 19.18 13.94 7.07
C ILE A 46 18.14 14.71 7.86
N SER A 47 17.98 16.00 7.58
CA SER A 47 16.84 16.76 8.09
C SER A 47 15.57 16.50 7.26
N GLU A 48 14.40 16.82 7.79
CA GLU A 48 13.15 16.76 7.02
C GLU A 48 13.22 17.64 5.76
N LYS A 49 13.87 18.81 5.88
CA LYS A 49 14.08 19.70 4.73
C LYS A 49 14.92 19.03 3.63
N ASP A 50 16.00 18.35 4.00
CA ASP A 50 16.84 17.63 3.06
C ASP A 50 16.05 16.46 2.42
N ALA A 51 15.22 15.75 3.20
CA ALA A 51 14.35 14.70 2.70
C ALA A 51 13.34 15.23 1.66
N GLU A 52 12.78 16.43 1.87
CA GLU A 52 11.92 17.07 0.88
C GLU A 52 12.69 17.51 -0.39
N GLU A 53 13.92 17.97 -0.24
CA GLU A 53 14.77 18.33 -1.38
C GLU A 53 15.13 17.09 -2.22
N LEU A 54 15.42 15.97 -1.57
CA LEU A 54 15.59 14.66 -2.21
C LEU A 54 14.31 14.22 -2.94
N LEU A 55 13.15 14.29 -2.28
CA LEU A 55 11.88 13.98 -2.92
C LEU A 55 11.66 14.83 -4.18
N LYS A 56 11.85 16.16 -4.09
CA LYS A 56 11.71 17.06 -5.25
C LYS A 56 12.69 16.71 -6.38
N ARG A 57 13.90 16.23 -6.05
CA ARG A 57 14.88 15.74 -7.04
C ARG A 57 14.36 14.47 -7.72
N ASP A 58 13.83 13.52 -6.95
CA ASP A 58 13.31 12.26 -7.45
C ASP A 58 12.03 12.43 -8.28
N LEU A 59 11.23 13.45 -7.99
CA LEU A 59 10.05 13.78 -8.79
C LEU A 59 10.40 14.23 -10.20
N ARG A 60 11.55 14.87 -10.44
CA ARG A 60 11.91 15.42 -11.78
C ARG A 60 11.79 14.39 -12.91
N PRO A 61 12.38 13.18 -12.84
CA PRO A 61 12.19 12.18 -13.90
C PRO A 61 10.75 11.69 -14.03
N ARG A 62 9.93 11.73 -12.96
CA ARG A 62 8.51 11.37 -13.00
C ARG A 62 7.67 12.46 -13.64
N GLU A 63 7.91 13.72 -13.30
CA GLU A 63 7.34 14.90 -13.97
C GLU A 63 7.62 14.86 -15.48
N GLN A 64 8.88 14.60 -15.86
CA GLN A 64 9.27 14.46 -17.28
C GLN A 64 8.58 13.28 -17.97
N ALA A 65 8.37 12.17 -17.26
CA ALA A 65 7.65 11.04 -17.80
C ALA A 65 6.18 11.37 -18.09
N VAL A 66 5.51 12.11 -17.19
CA VAL A 66 4.14 12.61 -17.41
C VAL A 66 4.11 13.59 -18.57
N ASP A 67 4.95 14.62 -18.54
CA ASP A 67 5.03 15.66 -19.59
C ASP A 67 5.29 15.08 -20.99
N SER A 68 6.13 14.05 -21.09
CA SER A 68 6.48 13.44 -22.39
C SER A 68 5.44 12.44 -22.90
N ALA A 69 4.66 11.83 -22.01
CA ALA A 69 3.75 10.75 -22.37
C ALA A 69 2.31 11.23 -22.58
N VAL A 70 1.88 12.28 -21.88
CA VAL A 70 0.54 12.84 -21.98
C VAL A 70 0.46 13.78 -23.17
N LYS A 71 -0.59 13.63 -23.99
CA LYS A 71 -0.80 14.32 -25.27
C LYS A 71 -1.94 15.34 -25.22
N VAL A 72 -2.69 15.36 -24.13
CA VAL A 72 -3.80 16.29 -23.89
C VAL A 72 -3.38 17.33 -22.83
N PRO A 73 -3.97 18.54 -22.84
CA PRO A 73 -3.74 19.50 -21.77
C PRO A 73 -4.12 18.92 -20.41
N LEU A 74 -3.31 19.19 -19.39
CA LEU A 74 -3.59 18.84 -18.00
C LEU A 74 -3.79 20.10 -17.17
N ASN A 75 -4.73 20.04 -16.23
CA ASN A 75 -4.74 20.97 -15.11
C ASN A 75 -3.73 20.53 -14.02
N GLN A 76 -3.50 21.37 -13.01
CA GLN A 76 -2.48 21.09 -12.01
C GLN A 76 -2.79 19.83 -11.17
N ASN A 77 -4.06 19.63 -10.79
CA ASN A 77 -4.47 18.48 -9.99
C ASN A 77 -4.35 17.15 -10.76
N GLU A 78 -4.69 17.14 -12.05
CA GLU A 78 -4.49 15.99 -12.94
C GLU A 78 -2.99 15.65 -13.04
N PHE A 79 -2.15 16.66 -13.23
CA PHE A 79 -0.70 16.48 -13.28
C PHE A 79 -0.13 15.92 -11.97
N ASP A 80 -0.51 16.49 -10.83
CA ASP A 80 -0.06 16.07 -9.51
C ASP A 80 -0.45 14.62 -9.19
N ALA A 81 -1.71 14.25 -9.48
CA ALA A 81 -2.18 12.89 -9.29
C ALA A 81 -1.42 11.88 -10.17
N LEU A 82 -1.14 12.23 -11.42
CA LEU A 82 -0.34 11.39 -12.31
C LEU A 82 1.09 11.26 -11.83
N VAL A 83 1.73 12.34 -11.35
CA VAL A 83 3.09 12.25 -10.81
C VAL A 83 3.14 11.37 -9.56
N SER A 84 2.19 11.49 -8.64
CA SER A 84 2.06 10.57 -7.49
C SER A 84 1.91 9.12 -7.96
N PHE A 85 1.08 8.89 -8.98
CA PHE A 85 0.89 7.57 -9.56
C PHE A 85 2.20 7.02 -10.14
N VAL A 86 2.92 7.80 -10.95
CA VAL A 86 4.21 7.40 -11.54
C VAL A 86 5.27 7.16 -10.48
N TYR A 87 5.28 7.94 -9.39
CA TYR A 87 6.20 7.72 -8.28
C TYR A 87 6.04 6.31 -7.70
N ASN A 88 4.80 5.86 -7.50
CA ASN A 88 4.52 4.54 -6.94
C ASN A 88 4.75 3.39 -7.91
N VAL A 89 4.20 3.47 -9.13
CA VAL A 89 4.19 2.32 -10.04
C VAL A 89 5.40 2.29 -10.97
N GLY A 90 6.13 3.40 -11.04
CA GLY A 90 7.27 3.60 -11.94
C GLY A 90 6.89 4.03 -13.37
N VAL A 91 7.86 4.59 -14.07
CA VAL A 91 7.69 5.18 -15.42
C VAL A 91 7.26 4.15 -16.46
N GLY A 92 7.82 2.94 -16.42
CA GLY A 92 7.50 1.87 -17.38
C GLY A 92 6.03 1.44 -17.28
N ALA A 93 5.56 1.19 -16.05
CA ALA A 93 4.17 0.83 -15.79
C ALA A 93 3.20 1.94 -16.22
N PHE A 94 3.51 3.19 -15.87
CA PHE A 94 2.72 4.35 -16.30
C PHE A 94 2.58 4.45 -17.82
N ARG A 95 3.70 4.36 -18.56
CA ARG A 95 3.70 4.43 -20.03
C ARG A 95 2.87 3.32 -20.70
N GLY A 96 2.82 2.14 -20.08
CA GLY A 96 2.01 1.02 -20.55
C GLY A 96 0.54 1.03 -20.09
N SER A 97 0.18 1.92 -19.17
CA SER A 97 -1.07 1.87 -18.42
C SER A 97 -2.32 2.16 -19.27
N THR A 98 -3.44 1.56 -18.88
CA THR A 98 -4.75 1.90 -19.46
C THR A 98 -5.16 3.34 -19.14
N ALA A 99 -4.78 3.86 -17.96
CA ALA A 99 -5.06 5.23 -17.56
C ALA A 99 -4.47 6.24 -18.57
N LEU A 100 -3.18 6.11 -18.91
CA LEU A 100 -2.54 6.98 -19.91
C LEU A 100 -3.19 6.84 -21.30
N LYS A 101 -3.51 5.61 -21.71
CA LYS A 101 -4.16 5.36 -23.01
C LYS A 101 -5.53 6.02 -23.11
N ARG A 102 -6.34 5.97 -22.05
CA ARG A 102 -7.66 6.61 -22.00
C ARG A 102 -7.53 8.13 -21.95
N LEU A 103 -6.65 8.65 -21.10
CA LEU A 103 -6.38 10.08 -20.99
C LEU A 103 -5.97 10.71 -22.33
N ASN A 104 -5.05 10.07 -23.05
CA ASN A 104 -4.60 10.54 -24.36
C ASN A 104 -5.67 10.45 -25.46
N LYS A 105 -6.78 9.78 -25.22
CA LYS A 105 -7.98 9.77 -26.08
C LYS A 105 -9.04 10.78 -25.63
N GLY A 106 -8.75 11.59 -24.61
CA GLY A 106 -9.70 12.54 -24.02
C GLY A 106 -10.45 12.00 -22.81
N ASP A 107 -10.64 10.68 -22.70
CA ASP A 107 -11.42 10.01 -21.66
C ASP A 107 -10.79 10.17 -20.25
N ARG A 108 -11.12 11.28 -19.59
CA ARG A 108 -10.61 11.66 -18.26
C ARG A 108 -11.23 10.81 -17.15
N ILE A 109 -12.54 10.58 -17.20
CA ILE A 109 -13.23 9.77 -16.19
C ILE A 109 -12.73 8.33 -16.25
N GLY A 110 -12.66 7.74 -17.44
CA GLY A 110 -12.14 6.39 -17.62
C GLY A 110 -10.64 6.29 -17.31
N ALA A 111 -9.86 7.35 -17.51
CA ALA A 111 -8.47 7.40 -17.04
C ALA A 111 -8.39 7.35 -15.51
N ALA A 112 -9.18 8.18 -14.83
CA ALA A 112 -9.24 8.25 -13.38
C ALA A 112 -9.68 6.91 -12.76
N ASP A 113 -10.67 6.24 -13.35
CA ASP A 113 -11.09 4.90 -12.93
C ASP A 113 -9.99 3.86 -13.18
N ALA A 114 -9.27 3.94 -14.29
CA ALA A 114 -8.18 3.02 -14.59
C ALA A 114 -6.97 3.16 -13.63
N LEU A 115 -6.80 4.29 -12.95
CA LEU A 115 -5.81 4.43 -11.87
C LEU A 115 -6.12 3.47 -10.71
N THR A 116 -7.41 3.27 -10.39
CA THR A 116 -7.86 2.42 -9.26
C THR A 116 -7.51 0.95 -9.42
N TRP A 117 -7.24 0.49 -10.65
CA TRP A 117 -6.91 -0.91 -10.94
C TRP A 117 -5.50 -1.29 -10.50
N TRP A 118 -4.65 -0.32 -10.19
CA TRP A 118 -3.28 -0.52 -9.71
C TRP A 118 -3.24 -0.64 -8.18
N ASN A 119 -4.09 -1.52 -7.65
CA ASN A 119 -4.25 -1.74 -6.21
C ASN A 119 -3.79 -3.12 -5.75
N LYS A 120 -3.04 -3.86 -6.59
CA LYS A 120 -2.63 -5.24 -6.33
C LYS A 120 -1.12 -5.38 -6.20
N ALA A 121 -0.70 -6.24 -5.27
CA ALA A 121 0.68 -6.69 -5.15
C ALA A 121 0.72 -8.20 -4.89
N THR A 122 1.87 -8.82 -5.16
CA THR A 122 2.08 -10.24 -4.86
C THR A 122 2.45 -10.40 -3.40
N VAL A 123 1.57 -11.01 -2.61
CA VAL A 123 1.79 -11.29 -1.18
C VAL A 123 1.76 -12.80 -0.98
N GLY A 124 2.88 -13.37 -0.50
CA GLY A 124 3.02 -14.82 -0.35
C GLY A 124 2.85 -15.58 -1.68
N GLY A 125 3.36 -15.02 -2.79
CA GLY A 125 3.26 -15.63 -4.12
C GLY A 125 1.89 -15.49 -4.81
N VAL A 126 0.91 -14.85 -4.18
CA VAL A 126 -0.44 -14.67 -4.74
C VAL A 126 -0.70 -13.19 -4.99
N LEU A 127 -1.19 -12.85 -6.18
CA LEU A 127 -1.61 -11.49 -6.50
C LEU A 127 -2.89 -11.16 -5.72
N ARG A 128 -2.83 -10.17 -4.84
CA ARG A 128 -3.95 -9.75 -3.98
C ARG A 128 -4.08 -8.24 -3.98
N GLU A 129 -5.30 -7.76 -3.73
CA GLU A 129 -5.52 -6.34 -3.46
C GLU A 129 -4.87 -5.97 -2.13
N VAL A 130 -4.22 -4.81 -2.11
CA VAL A 130 -3.54 -4.27 -0.93
C VAL A 130 -4.27 -3.01 -0.51
N LEU A 131 -4.77 -3.00 0.73
CA LEU A 131 -5.59 -1.90 1.25
C LEU A 131 -4.88 -0.54 1.14
N GLY A 132 -3.58 -0.48 1.45
CA GLY A 132 -2.78 0.74 1.30
C GLY A 132 -2.75 1.26 -0.15
N LEU A 133 -2.58 0.37 -1.14
CA LEU A 133 -2.62 0.76 -2.54
C LEU A 133 -4.03 1.20 -2.96
N THR A 134 -5.09 0.52 -2.49
CA THR A 134 -6.48 0.93 -2.74
C THR A 134 -6.75 2.35 -2.22
N ARG A 135 -6.37 2.66 -0.97
CA ARG A 135 -6.51 4.00 -0.37
C ARG A 135 -5.72 5.05 -1.16
N ARG A 136 -4.50 4.72 -1.59
CA ARG A 136 -3.66 5.58 -2.43
C ARG A 136 -4.30 5.89 -3.78
N ARG A 137 -4.72 4.86 -4.52
CA ARG A 137 -5.35 5.07 -5.84
C ARG A 137 -6.67 5.84 -5.72
N ALA A 138 -7.43 5.65 -4.64
CA ALA A 138 -8.64 6.43 -4.38
C ALA A 138 -8.32 7.92 -4.17
N SER A 139 -7.26 8.24 -3.42
CA SER A 139 -6.84 9.62 -3.16
C SER A 139 -6.29 10.30 -4.42
N GLU A 140 -5.49 9.59 -5.20
CA GLU A 140 -5.00 10.07 -6.50
C GLU A 140 -6.14 10.29 -7.49
N ARG A 141 -7.11 9.37 -7.56
CA ARG A 141 -8.32 9.55 -8.39
C ARG A 141 -9.12 10.77 -7.96
N ALA A 142 -9.31 10.96 -6.65
CA ALA A 142 -10.03 12.12 -6.13
C ALA A 142 -9.33 13.42 -6.51
N LEU A 143 -8.00 13.49 -6.35
CA LEU A 143 -7.22 14.65 -6.78
C LEU A 143 -7.33 14.86 -8.30
N PHE A 144 -7.15 13.81 -9.11
CA PHE A 144 -7.23 13.88 -10.57
C PHE A 144 -8.57 14.46 -11.07
N LEU A 145 -9.67 14.12 -10.40
CA LEU A 145 -11.02 14.60 -10.74
C LEU A 145 -11.37 15.96 -10.12
N THR A 146 -10.49 16.52 -9.28
CA THR A 146 -10.71 17.83 -8.67
C THR A 146 -10.46 18.93 -9.71
N PRO A 147 -11.45 19.76 -10.05
CA PRO A 147 -11.25 20.87 -10.97
C PRO A 147 -10.28 21.90 -10.39
N ASP A 148 -9.34 22.40 -11.20
CA ASP A 148 -8.45 23.51 -10.84
C ASP A 148 -8.84 24.75 -11.65
N GLY A 149 -9.71 25.59 -11.06
CA GLY A 149 -10.30 26.74 -11.76
C GLY A 149 -11.11 26.36 -13.02
N PRO A 150 -11.65 27.33 -13.77
CA PRO A 150 -12.27 27.02 -15.05
C PRO A 150 -11.17 26.47 -15.98
N PRO A 151 -11.38 25.31 -16.62
CA PRO A 151 -10.38 24.73 -17.50
C PRO A 151 -10.02 25.75 -18.60
N MET A 152 -8.73 25.89 -18.92
CA MET A 152 -8.31 26.62 -20.14
C MET A 152 -8.75 25.82 -21.36
N VAL A 153 -10.02 25.97 -21.68
CA VAL A 153 -10.68 25.41 -22.84
C VAL A 153 -10.36 26.33 -24.00
N ARG A 154 -9.56 25.85 -24.95
CA ARG A 154 -9.32 26.58 -26.20
C ARG A 154 -10.56 26.55 -27.10
N ASP A 155 -11.45 25.56 -26.90
CA ASP A 155 -12.63 25.32 -27.73
C ASP A 155 -13.80 24.69 -26.91
N PRO A 156 -14.93 25.41 -26.74
CA PRO A 156 -16.10 24.94 -25.98
C PRO A 156 -16.70 23.60 -26.45
N GLU A 157 -16.55 23.22 -27.73
CA GLU A 157 -17.12 21.97 -28.26
C GLU A 157 -16.50 20.71 -27.64
N GLN A 158 -15.24 20.78 -27.20
CA GLN A 158 -14.55 19.64 -26.58
C GLN A 158 -15.09 19.30 -25.18
N ILE A 159 -15.76 20.25 -24.49
CA ILE A 159 -16.36 19.99 -23.17
C ILE A 159 -17.59 19.10 -23.32
N GLU A 160 -18.46 19.38 -24.30
CA GLU A 160 -19.65 18.57 -24.54
C GLU A 160 -19.29 17.15 -24.95
N GLU A 161 -18.26 16.98 -25.79
CA GLU A 161 -17.81 15.66 -26.22
C GLU A 161 -17.20 14.84 -25.07
N ASN A 162 -16.45 15.48 -24.17
CA ASN A 162 -15.76 14.79 -23.07
C ASN A 162 -16.60 14.61 -21.80
N SER A 163 -17.69 15.37 -21.67
CA SER A 163 -18.72 15.20 -20.62
C SER A 163 -19.78 14.18 -21.03
N ARG A 164 -19.85 13.85 -22.31
CA ARG A 164 -20.66 12.75 -22.83
C ARG A 164 -19.96 11.42 -22.53
N ALA A 165 -20.15 10.91 -21.32
CA ALA A 165 -19.80 9.55 -21.00
C ALA A 165 -20.66 8.59 -21.84
N GLU A 166 -20.20 8.24 -23.03
CA GLU A 166 -20.75 7.11 -23.78
C GLU A 166 -20.33 5.82 -23.04
N PRO A 167 -21.27 4.94 -22.65
CA PRO A 167 -20.92 3.68 -22.03
C PRO A 167 -20.01 2.89 -22.97
N VAL A 168 -18.76 2.66 -22.56
CA VAL A 168 -17.88 1.75 -23.30
C VAL A 168 -18.43 0.33 -23.10
N GLU A 169 -19.20 -0.15 -24.08
CA GLU A 169 -19.85 -1.48 -24.03
C GLU A 169 -18.87 -2.67 -23.98
N ASP A 170 -17.56 -2.44 -24.11
CA ASP A 170 -16.58 -3.50 -24.34
C ASP A 170 -15.71 -3.85 -23.12
N ALA A 171 -16.17 -3.52 -21.90
CA ALA A 171 -15.63 -4.20 -20.72
C ALA A 171 -16.17 -5.65 -20.71
N PRO A 172 -15.32 -6.70 -20.62
CA PRO A 172 -15.80 -8.06 -20.59
C PRO A 172 -16.74 -8.23 -19.39
N ARG A 173 -18.04 -8.35 -19.67
CA ARG A 173 -19.06 -8.69 -18.66
C ARG A 173 -18.67 -10.05 -18.10
N ARG A 174 -18.16 -10.10 -16.87
CA ARG A 174 -18.08 -11.37 -16.14
C ARG A 174 -19.50 -11.91 -16.05
N GLY A 175 -19.70 -13.12 -16.58
CA GLY A 175 -21.00 -13.77 -16.63
C GLY A 175 -21.63 -13.90 -15.24
N ASN A 176 -22.91 -13.55 -15.19
CA ASN A 176 -23.95 -13.92 -14.24
C ASN A 176 -23.54 -14.17 -12.77
N VAL A 177 -23.79 -13.16 -11.93
CA VAL A 177 -23.68 -13.20 -10.46
C VAL A 177 -24.79 -14.05 -9.80
N ALA A 178 -25.68 -14.67 -10.59
CA ALA A 178 -26.82 -15.44 -10.09
C ALA A 178 -26.47 -16.82 -9.51
N GLU A 179 -25.22 -17.29 -9.59
CA GLU A 179 -24.77 -18.53 -8.93
C GLU A 179 -23.83 -18.29 -7.73
N SER A 180 -23.62 -17.03 -7.31
CA SER A 180 -22.82 -16.78 -6.11
C SER A 180 -23.64 -17.05 -4.84
N ARG A 181 -23.36 -18.19 -4.19
CA ARG A 181 -23.90 -18.60 -2.88
C ARG A 181 -23.48 -17.69 -1.70
N THR A 182 -23.07 -16.46 -1.94
CA THR A 182 -22.62 -15.51 -0.90
C THR A 182 -23.61 -14.37 -0.67
N VAL A 183 -24.69 -14.27 -1.46
CA VAL A 183 -25.71 -13.21 -1.34
C VAL A 183 -26.86 -13.61 -0.40
N GLN A 184 -26.53 -14.17 0.76
CA GLN A 184 -27.50 -14.42 1.83
C GLN A 184 -26.88 -14.03 3.17
N GLY A 185 -26.49 -12.76 3.30
CA GLY A 185 -25.89 -12.27 4.55
C GLY A 185 -25.53 -10.79 4.61
N ALA A 186 -26.07 -9.92 3.74
CA ALA A 186 -25.78 -8.49 3.83
C ALA A 186 -27.06 -7.68 3.58
N THR A 187 -27.90 -7.59 4.60
CA THR A 187 -28.94 -6.56 4.69
C THR A 187 -28.34 -5.26 5.24
N ILE A 188 -28.28 -4.27 4.35
CA ILE A 188 -28.58 -2.83 4.54
C ILE A 188 -27.53 -1.94 5.22
N ALA A 189 -26.89 -1.08 4.41
CA ALA A 189 -26.96 0.41 4.43
C ALA A 189 -25.83 0.97 3.53
N GLY A 190 -25.99 1.86 2.56
CA GLY A 190 -27.11 2.60 2.00
C GLY A 190 -26.66 3.18 0.63
N GLY A 191 -27.63 3.42 -0.26
CA GLY A 191 -27.41 3.94 -1.61
C GLY A 191 -27.12 5.43 -1.68
N ALA A 192 -26.77 5.86 -2.89
CA ALA A 192 -26.32 7.19 -3.28
C ALA A 192 -27.33 8.35 -3.05
N GLY A 193 -26.81 9.55 -2.80
CA GLY A 193 -27.46 10.82 -3.17
C GLY A 193 -27.72 11.83 -2.04
N VAL A 194 -26.93 12.92 -2.05
CA VAL A 194 -27.15 14.28 -1.50
C VAL A 194 -27.63 14.47 -0.04
N ALA A 195 -26.72 14.97 0.80
CA ALA A 195 -27.01 16.06 1.74
C ALA A 195 -25.74 16.89 2.00
N SER A 196 -25.72 18.12 1.47
CA SER A 196 -24.82 19.17 1.92
C SER A 196 -25.38 19.76 3.21
N SER A 197 -24.66 19.66 4.33
CA SER A 197 -24.57 20.68 5.39
C SER A 197 -23.86 20.12 6.65
N THR A 198 -23.00 20.97 7.22
CA THR A 198 -22.30 20.85 8.52
C THR A 198 -21.15 19.83 8.63
N LEU A 199 -20.03 20.14 7.98
CA LEU A 199 -18.71 19.63 8.40
C LEU A 199 -18.22 20.44 9.60
N GLY A 200 -18.45 19.91 10.80
CA GLY A 200 -17.70 20.29 11.99
C GLY A 200 -16.29 19.72 11.91
N ARG A 201 -15.30 20.56 12.24
CA ARG A 201 -13.95 20.13 12.62
C ARG A 201 -14.09 19.14 13.80
N ASP A 202 -13.20 18.16 13.88
CA ASP A 202 -12.94 17.23 15.01
C ASP A 202 -13.03 15.72 14.65
N ASN A 203 -13.21 15.37 13.37
CA ASN A 203 -13.33 13.98 12.91
C ASN A 203 -12.00 13.25 12.60
N ALA A 204 -10.83 13.88 12.81
CA ALA A 204 -9.55 13.22 12.60
C ALA A 204 -9.09 12.41 13.82
N GLU A 205 -9.30 12.94 15.03
CA GLU A 205 -8.91 12.28 16.28
C GLU A 205 -9.83 11.10 16.63
N GLU A 206 -11.12 11.19 16.30
CA GLU A 206 -12.08 10.10 16.51
C GLU A 206 -11.77 8.89 15.61
N LEU A 207 -11.22 9.11 14.41
CA LEU A 207 -10.80 8.03 13.51
C LEU A 207 -9.48 7.38 13.96
N ASP A 208 -8.52 8.17 14.46
CA ASP A 208 -7.28 7.65 15.06
C ASP A 208 -7.56 6.80 16.31
N GLN A 209 -8.52 7.23 17.14
CA GLN A 209 -8.92 6.50 18.34
C GLN A 209 -9.55 5.15 17.98
N ILE A 210 -10.41 5.12 16.95
CA ILE A 210 -11.02 3.89 16.43
C ILE A 210 -9.96 2.97 15.81
N GLU A 211 -8.97 3.51 15.08
CA GLU A 211 -7.86 2.71 14.54
C GLU A 211 -6.98 2.12 15.66
N SER A 212 -6.70 2.87 16.72
CA SER A 212 -5.93 2.38 17.88
C SER A 212 -6.62 1.25 18.65
N ASN A 213 -7.95 1.29 18.75
CA ASN A 213 -8.73 0.26 19.45
C ASN A 213 -8.79 -1.06 18.65
N ILE A 214 -8.79 -0.97 17.32
CA ILE A 214 -8.79 -2.12 16.42
C ILE A 214 -7.41 -2.80 16.39
N GLU A 215 -6.32 -2.03 16.41
CA GLU A 215 -4.95 -2.58 16.46
C GLU A 215 -4.62 -3.26 17.79
N ASN A 216 -5.23 -2.83 18.89
CA ASN A 216 -5.08 -3.46 20.21
C ASN A 216 -6.02 -4.66 20.45
N GLY A 217 -6.89 -5.00 19.49
CA GLY A 217 -7.76 -6.17 19.57
C GLY A 217 -8.95 -6.01 20.53
N GLU A 218 -9.30 -4.78 20.94
CA GLU A 218 -10.44 -4.51 21.79
C GLU A 218 -11.61 -3.99 20.93
N GLY A 219 -12.45 -4.90 20.45
CA GLY A 219 -13.69 -4.51 19.77
C GLY A 219 -14.53 -5.67 19.28
N LEU A 220 -15.37 -6.23 20.17
CA LEU A 220 -16.78 -6.59 19.94
C LEU A 220 -17.28 -7.45 21.12
N THR A 221 -17.69 -6.81 22.21
CA THR A 221 -18.74 -7.35 23.09
C THR A 221 -19.59 -6.22 23.62
N GLU A 222 -20.76 -6.02 23.03
CA GLU A 222 -21.91 -5.50 23.78
C GLU A 222 -22.94 -6.64 23.85
N ASP A 223 -23.33 -7.02 25.06
CA ASP A 223 -24.74 -7.25 25.37
C ASP A 223 -25.00 -6.83 26.84
N PRO A 224 -26.14 -6.20 27.15
CA PRO A 224 -26.36 -5.45 28.37
C PRO A 224 -27.03 -6.30 29.45
N SER A 225 -26.57 -6.16 30.70
CA SER A 225 -27.40 -6.42 31.88
C SER A 225 -26.85 -5.67 33.07
N ALA A 226 -27.70 -4.82 33.65
CA ALA A 226 -27.47 -4.05 34.85
C ALA A 226 -27.21 -4.91 36.10
N GLY A 227 -26.52 -4.34 37.10
CA GLY A 227 -26.55 -4.84 38.49
C GLY A 227 -25.34 -4.49 39.36
N GLU A 228 -25.33 -3.27 39.91
CA GLU A 228 -24.84 -2.81 41.23
C GLU A 228 -23.74 -3.57 42.03
N GLY A 229 -22.78 -2.80 42.57
CA GLY A 229 -22.43 -2.91 44.01
C GLY A 229 -20.97 -3.21 44.41
N SER A 230 -20.25 -2.14 44.80
CA SER A 230 -19.35 -2.03 45.98
C SER A 230 -18.12 -2.94 46.18
N THR A 231 -16.96 -2.28 46.32
CA THR A 231 -15.69 -2.75 46.94
C THR A 231 -15.72 -2.55 48.49
N PRO A 232 -14.69 -2.90 49.28
CA PRO A 232 -14.01 -4.18 49.64
C PRO A 232 -14.02 -4.34 51.22
N PRO A 233 -13.06 -4.91 52.01
CA PRO A 233 -11.74 -5.56 51.76
C PRO A 233 -11.31 -6.75 52.69
N SER A 234 -10.02 -7.15 52.57
CA SER A 234 -9.12 -7.84 53.54
C SER A 234 -9.33 -9.37 53.71
N SER A 235 -8.34 -10.24 53.98
CA SER A 235 -7.00 -10.15 54.60
C SER A 235 -6.19 -11.44 54.32
N GLU A 236 -4.85 -11.31 54.36
CA GLU A 236 -3.78 -12.21 54.86
C GLU A 236 -4.08 -13.69 55.20
N THR A 237 -3.16 -14.62 54.86
CA THR A 237 -2.15 -15.15 55.81
C THR A 237 -1.25 -16.24 55.22
N ASP A 238 -0.04 -16.26 55.77
CA ASP A 238 1.13 -17.11 55.56
C ASP A 238 0.96 -18.63 55.79
N GLY A 239 1.96 -19.40 55.34
CA GLY A 239 2.39 -20.60 56.08
C GLY A 239 2.94 -21.78 55.26
N ALA A 240 4.25 -21.78 55.00
CA ALA A 240 5.06 -23.02 55.01
C ALA A 240 5.31 -23.43 56.50
N PRO A 241 5.91 -24.58 56.90
CA PRO A 241 6.91 -25.39 56.17
C PRO A 241 7.00 -26.93 56.47
N SER A 242 8.03 -27.56 55.88
CA SER A 242 8.76 -28.79 56.30
C SER A 242 8.03 -30.14 56.11
N THR A 243 8.65 -31.29 55.81
CA THR A 243 9.98 -31.87 56.13
C THR A 243 10.40 -32.95 55.11
N ASP A 244 11.69 -33.29 55.18
CA ASP A 244 12.46 -34.38 54.53
C ASP A 244 11.78 -35.76 54.39
N ASP A 245 12.16 -36.53 53.35
CA ASP A 245 12.76 -37.86 53.55
C ASP A 245 13.50 -38.41 52.32
N GLN A 246 14.50 -39.25 52.58
CA GLN A 246 15.42 -39.93 51.68
C GLN A 246 14.78 -41.18 51.04
N SER A 247 15.24 -41.60 49.86
CA SER A 247 15.71 -43.00 49.61
C SER A 247 16.06 -43.25 48.14
N ALA A 248 16.96 -44.21 47.97
CA ALA A 248 17.65 -44.64 46.77
C ALA A 248 16.74 -45.23 45.66
N ASP A 249 17.28 -45.34 44.44
CA ASP A 249 17.59 -46.63 43.79
C ASP A 249 17.56 -46.53 42.25
N THR A 250 18.36 -47.40 41.63
CA THR A 250 18.39 -47.85 40.24
C THR A 250 18.96 -46.92 39.17
N GLY A 251 20.10 -47.36 38.62
CA GLY A 251 20.63 -46.88 37.35
C GLY A 251 19.79 -47.41 36.19
N GLU A 252 19.28 -46.48 35.40
CA GLU A 252 18.63 -46.73 34.11
C GLU A 252 19.47 -46.02 33.04
N MET A 253 19.95 -46.77 32.04
CA MET A 253 20.63 -46.19 30.88
C MET A 253 19.60 -45.45 30.04
N VAL A 254 19.53 -44.14 30.23
CA VAL A 254 18.76 -43.23 29.38
C VAL A 254 19.50 -43.09 28.04
N GLU A 255 18.85 -43.57 26.99
CA GLU A 255 19.18 -43.32 25.60
C GLU A 255 19.29 -41.80 25.39
N VAL A 256 20.48 -41.31 25.04
CA VAL A 256 20.72 -39.88 24.77
C VAL A 256 19.87 -39.48 23.56
N PRO A 257 18.84 -38.62 23.70
CA PRO A 257 18.08 -38.19 22.55
C PRO A 257 18.99 -37.28 21.70
N ALA A 258 18.99 -37.51 20.39
CA ALA A 258 19.71 -36.68 19.43
C ALA A 258 19.44 -35.20 19.73
N ASP A 259 20.53 -34.46 19.91
CA ASP A 259 20.53 -33.06 20.31
C ASP A 259 19.56 -32.28 19.42
N ARG A 260 18.50 -31.69 20.01
CA ARG A 260 17.63 -30.81 19.23
C ARG A 260 18.48 -29.62 18.82
N PRO A 261 18.51 -29.26 17.52
CA PRO A 261 19.31 -28.14 17.08
C PRO A 261 18.96 -26.92 17.93
N SER A 262 20.00 -26.29 18.49
CA SER A 262 19.81 -25.13 19.34
C SER A 262 19.01 -24.07 18.56
N LYS A 263 18.20 -23.25 19.23
CA LYS A 263 17.38 -22.23 18.55
C LYS A 263 18.18 -21.39 17.55
N HIS A 264 19.47 -21.17 17.82
CA HIS A 264 20.40 -20.47 16.94
C HIS A 264 20.67 -21.20 15.61
N GLU A 265 20.72 -22.52 15.60
CA GLU A 265 20.89 -23.33 14.37
C GLU A 265 19.61 -23.37 13.54
N ALA A 266 18.44 -23.45 14.19
CA ALA A 266 17.15 -23.42 13.50
C ALA A 266 16.93 -22.09 12.76
N HIS A 267 17.27 -20.96 13.40
CA HIS A 267 17.20 -19.64 12.76
C HIS A 267 18.21 -19.45 11.62
N ALA A 268 19.39 -20.08 11.72
CA ALA A 268 20.39 -20.04 10.65
C ALA A 268 19.93 -20.82 9.40
N VAL A 269 19.30 -21.98 9.60
CA VAL A 269 18.71 -22.77 8.51
C VAL A 269 17.52 -22.04 7.88
N GLU A 270 16.67 -21.42 8.69
CA GLU A 270 15.55 -20.61 8.19
C GLU A 270 16.03 -19.39 7.37
N ALA A 271 17.07 -18.70 7.84
CA ALA A 271 17.70 -17.60 7.10
C ALA A 271 18.35 -18.06 5.78
N GLN A 272 19.01 -19.22 5.76
CA GLN A 272 19.54 -19.80 4.52
C GLN A 272 18.45 -20.17 3.51
N VAL A 273 17.32 -20.70 3.98
CA VAL A 273 16.17 -21.02 3.12
C VAL A 273 15.54 -19.76 2.56
N GLN A 274 15.37 -18.70 3.37
CA GLN A 274 14.86 -17.40 2.91
C GLN A 274 15.79 -16.76 1.88
N PHE A 275 17.11 -16.82 2.10
CA PHE A 275 18.11 -16.30 1.15
C PHE A 275 18.11 -17.08 -0.17
N ALA A 276 18.00 -18.41 -0.12
CA ALA A 276 17.86 -19.25 -1.31
C ALA A 276 16.56 -18.95 -2.09
N LEU A 277 15.46 -18.68 -1.38
CA LEU A 277 14.19 -18.29 -1.99
C LEU A 277 14.29 -16.93 -2.68
N LEU A 278 14.97 -15.95 -2.06
CA LEU A 278 15.21 -14.64 -2.64
C LEU A 278 16.04 -14.73 -3.93
N ILE A 279 17.10 -15.56 -3.94
CA ILE A 279 17.91 -15.81 -5.13
C ILE A 279 17.05 -16.39 -6.26
N LEU A 280 16.17 -17.36 -5.96
CA LEU A 280 15.27 -17.94 -6.96
C LEU A 280 14.28 -16.92 -7.53
N ILE A 281 13.78 -16.00 -6.69
CA ILE A 281 12.91 -14.90 -7.13
C ILE A 281 13.67 -13.97 -8.08
N VAL A 282 14.88 -13.53 -7.72
CA VAL A 282 15.71 -12.66 -8.57
C VAL A 282 16.05 -13.34 -9.90
N LEU A 283 16.44 -14.63 -9.87
CA LEU A 283 16.71 -15.40 -11.08
C LEU A 283 15.47 -15.54 -11.97
N SER A 284 14.27 -15.66 -11.39
CA SER A 284 13.02 -15.74 -12.15
C SER A 284 12.68 -14.42 -12.85
N VAL A 285 12.91 -13.28 -12.19
CA VAL A 285 12.70 -11.95 -12.79
C VAL A 285 13.71 -11.70 -13.90
N LEU A 286 14.98 -12.06 -13.68
CA LEU A 286 16.02 -11.97 -14.71
C LEU A 286 15.72 -12.89 -15.90
N PHE A 287 15.18 -14.09 -15.66
CA PHE A 287 14.77 -14.99 -16.74
C PHE A 287 13.64 -14.40 -17.59
N VAL A 288 12.62 -13.77 -16.97
CA VAL A 288 11.54 -13.10 -17.71
C VAL A 288 12.07 -11.91 -18.51
N ILE A 289 13.00 -11.12 -17.95
CA ILE A 289 13.65 -10.02 -18.66
C ILE A 289 14.48 -10.55 -19.84
N PHE A 290 15.25 -11.62 -19.63
CA PHE A 290 16.11 -12.20 -20.66
C PHE A 290 15.31 -12.89 -21.77
N ALA A 291 14.24 -13.62 -21.43
CA ALA A 291 13.33 -14.22 -22.40
C ALA A 291 12.66 -13.15 -23.27
N ARG A 292 12.22 -12.05 -22.64
CA ARG A 292 11.60 -10.92 -23.35
C ARG A 292 12.61 -10.13 -24.20
N TRP A 293 13.89 -10.14 -23.81
CA TRP A 293 14.98 -9.59 -24.60
C TRP A 293 15.34 -10.49 -25.80
N ASP A 294 15.32 -11.80 -25.63
CA ASP A 294 15.56 -12.76 -26.71
C ASP A 294 14.42 -12.75 -27.73
N ASP A 295 13.16 -12.63 -27.29
CA ASP A 295 12.00 -12.38 -28.15
C ASP A 295 12.16 -11.09 -28.96
N TRP A 296 12.62 -10.01 -28.32
CA TRP A 296 12.89 -8.73 -28.99
C TRP A 296 14.06 -8.84 -30.00
N ARG A 297 15.08 -9.63 -29.69
CA ARG A 297 16.25 -9.85 -30.56
C ARG A 297 15.89 -10.71 -31.78
N ASN A 298 15.06 -11.73 -31.59
CA ASN A 298 14.55 -12.59 -32.66
C ASN A 298 13.53 -11.85 -33.54
N TYR A 299 12.75 -10.92 -33.00
CA TYR A 299 11.87 -10.03 -33.77
C TYR A 299 12.64 -9.06 -34.70
N ARG A 300 13.94 -8.85 -34.45
CA ARG A 300 14.80 -7.90 -35.18
C ARG A 300 15.68 -8.56 -36.26
N ARG A 301 15.60 -9.89 -36.43
CA ARG A 301 16.21 -10.63 -37.53
C ARG A 301 15.16 -10.95 -38.60
#